data_AF-A0A164Q903-F1
#
_entry.id   AF-A0A164Q903-F1
#
_cell.length_a   1.000
_cell.length_b   1.000
_cell.length_c   1.000
_cell.angle_alpha   90.00
_cell.angle_beta   90.00
_cell.angle_gamma   90.00
#
_symmetry.space_group_name_H-M   'P 1'
#
loop_
_entity.id
_entity.type
_entity.pdbx_description
1 polymer ?
#
loop_
_entity_poly.entity_id
_entity_poly.type
_entity_poly.pdbx_seq_one_letter_code
_entity_poly.pdbx_strand_id
1 'polypeptide(L)'
;MFPHLLRASLAQRASDEPVTAIQKALPDPTLQTLWVVLLLTGQIGLLALLLTIAFAKSIADRSLGLKIVLVINFTCTIADLLLFYGGAIGTGSPPFRLCLAQAILLHGQDAAFPCSVLLLVFETWRNTARTTLFPKFPEARKYIIVAIPLINYLGFAIATGVRVLGNPNRLFRTSNAYYCTVTGDTLGHAVTYVVVVCVFGMIILQGLIARFVWNHRRALRKLKTGPIKDMSIIIRLAFFVVWEMSFINQYWRSRFHIPRYTAIKCFLDVLHTNRYIPSMVLVAAAQAFSK
;
A
#
# COMPACT_ATOMS: atom_id res chain seq x y z
N MET A 1 5.33 57.35 -1.32
CA MET A 1 4.33 57.00 -0.29
C MET A 1 3.23 56.17 -0.96
N PHE A 2 3.13 54.88 -0.62
CA PHE A 2 2.11 53.88 -1.02
C PHE A 2 1.98 53.31 -2.46
N PRO A 3 3.02 52.70 -3.05
CA PRO A 3 2.86 51.73 -4.15
C PRO A 3 2.88 50.25 -3.73
N HIS A 4 3.16 49.92 -2.46
CA HIS A 4 3.27 48.51 -2.01
C HIS A 4 1.97 47.88 -1.49
N LEU A 5 0.98 48.65 -1.05
CA LEU A 5 -0.30 48.10 -0.58
C LEU A 5 -1.24 47.66 -1.72
N LEU A 6 -1.10 48.23 -2.92
CA LEU A 6 -1.99 47.91 -4.05
C LEU A 6 -1.67 46.53 -4.68
N ARG A 7 -0.42 46.06 -4.59
CA ARG A 7 -0.05 44.71 -5.09
C ARG A 7 -0.57 43.57 -4.23
N ALA A 8 -0.73 43.79 -2.92
CA ALA A 8 -1.31 42.78 -2.02
C ALA A 8 -2.82 42.58 -2.27
N SER A 9 -3.53 43.66 -2.59
CA SER A 9 -4.98 43.61 -2.87
C SER A 9 -5.33 42.93 -4.20
N LEU A 10 -4.49 43.05 -5.23
CA LEU A 10 -4.76 42.44 -6.54
C LEU A 10 -4.38 40.96 -6.61
N ALA A 11 -3.42 40.48 -5.79
CA ALA A 11 -3.13 39.05 -5.67
C ALA A 11 -4.27 38.27 -4.99
N GLN A 12 -5.05 38.94 -4.13
CA GLN A 12 -6.16 38.30 -3.40
C GLN A 12 -7.45 38.22 -4.23
N ARG A 13 -7.62 39.11 -5.22
CA ARG A 13 -8.82 39.14 -6.09
C ARG A 13 -8.80 38.10 -7.23
N ALA A 14 -7.62 37.56 -7.57
CA ALA A 14 -7.50 36.49 -8.56
C ALA A 14 -7.79 35.08 -7.99
N SER A 15 -8.01 34.98 -6.68
CA SER A 15 -8.40 33.73 -5.98
C SER A 15 -9.91 33.61 -5.71
N ASP A 16 -10.72 34.61 -6.08
CA ASP A 16 -12.15 34.69 -5.76
C ASP A 16 -13.10 34.35 -6.95
N GLU A 17 -12.58 33.86 -8.08
CA GLU A 17 -13.40 33.20 -9.11
C GLU A 17 -13.90 31.82 -8.61
N PRO A 18 -15.12 31.38 -8.99
CA PRO A 18 -16.08 30.72 -8.10
C PRO A 18 -15.64 29.31 -7.69
N VAL A 19 -14.88 29.24 -6.59
CA VAL A 19 -14.67 28.02 -5.79
C VAL A 19 -16.01 27.38 -5.40
N THR A 20 -17.09 28.16 -5.34
CA THR A 20 -18.47 27.71 -5.06
C THR A 20 -19.05 26.74 -6.09
N ALA A 21 -18.58 26.71 -7.34
CA ALA A 21 -19.06 25.76 -8.35
C ALA A 21 -18.33 24.40 -8.30
N ILE A 22 -17.09 24.37 -7.80
CA ILE A 22 -16.28 23.14 -7.68
C ILE A 22 -16.51 22.47 -6.31
N GLN A 23 -16.85 23.25 -5.29
CA GLN A 23 -17.14 22.75 -3.93
C GLN A 23 -18.42 21.91 -3.82
N LYS A 24 -19.27 21.85 -4.87
CA LYS A 24 -20.56 21.16 -4.82
C LYS A 24 -20.53 19.67 -5.16
N ALA A 25 -19.37 19.14 -5.56
CA ALA A 25 -19.14 17.70 -5.56
C ALA A 25 -18.58 17.27 -4.18
N LEU A 26 -19.37 17.51 -3.12
CA LEU A 26 -19.10 16.85 -1.85
C LEU A 26 -19.05 15.33 -2.13
N PRO A 27 -18.02 14.61 -1.62
CA PRO A 27 -18.00 13.17 -1.70
C PRO A 27 -19.33 12.63 -1.18
N ASP A 28 -19.95 11.73 -1.95
CA ASP A 28 -21.18 11.08 -1.53
C ASP A 28 -20.93 10.42 -0.15
N PRO A 29 -21.61 10.85 0.93
CA PRO A 29 -21.39 10.30 2.26
C PRO A 29 -21.53 8.77 2.28
N THR A 30 -22.34 8.20 1.38
CA THR A 30 -22.49 6.75 1.22
C THR A 30 -21.17 6.06 0.89
N LEU A 31 -20.36 6.65 0.02
CA LEU A 31 -19.07 6.08 -0.35
C LEU A 31 -18.06 6.17 0.79
N GLN A 32 -18.07 7.26 1.53
CA GLN A 32 -17.22 7.41 2.70
C GLN A 32 -17.52 6.34 3.74
N THR A 33 -18.79 6.11 4.04
CA THR A 33 -19.22 5.03 4.93
C THR A 33 -18.79 3.66 4.39
N LEU A 34 -18.99 3.41 3.10
CA LEU A 34 -18.61 2.14 2.48
C LEU A 34 -17.10 1.87 2.61
N TRP A 35 -16.26 2.87 2.36
CA TRP A 35 -14.81 2.77 2.49
C TRP A 35 -14.39 2.44 3.92
N VAL A 36 -14.95 3.13 4.91
CA VAL A 36 -14.65 2.89 6.34
C VAL A 36 -15.08 1.49 6.76
N VAL A 37 -16.29 1.05 6.39
CA VAL A 37 -16.78 -0.30 6.69
C VAL A 37 -15.86 -1.36 6.07
N LEU A 38 -15.40 -1.13 4.85
CA LEU A 38 -14.51 -2.05 4.16
C LEU A 38 -13.13 -2.13 4.82
N LEU A 39 -12.55 -1.00 5.24
CA LEU A 39 -11.29 -0.96 5.99
C LEU A 39 -11.42 -1.66 7.37
N LEU A 40 -12.50 -1.39 8.11
CA LEU A 40 -12.76 -2.04 9.40
C LEU A 40 -12.92 -3.56 9.24
N THR A 41 -13.65 -4.00 8.22
CA THR A 41 -13.82 -5.42 7.92
C THR A 41 -12.47 -6.06 7.58
N GLY A 42 -11.65 -5.38 6.77
CA GLY A 42 -10.31 -5.83 6.44
C GLY A 42 -9.38 -5.93 7.65
N GLN A 43 -9.44 -4.95 8.54
CA GLN A 43 -8.66 -4.93 9.78
C GLN A 43 -9.05 -6.06 10.74
N ILE A 44 -10.35 -6.31 10.93
CA ILE A 44 -10.85 -7.43 11.74
C ILE A 44 -10.39 -8.76 11.14
N GLY A 45 -10.49 -8.92 9.82
CA GLY A 45 -10.02 -10.12 9.12
C GLY A 45 -8.51 -10.33 9.26
N LEU A 46 -7.71 -9.26 9.14
CA LEU A 46 -6.26 -9.29 9.32
C LEU A 46 -5.88 -9.66 10.77
N LEU A 47 -6.58 -9.09 11.75
CA LEU A 47 -6.38 -9.43 13.17
C LEU A 47 -6.68 -10.90 13.43
N ALA A 48 -7.83 -11.40 12.97
CA ALA A 48 -8.19 -12.81 13.10
C ALA A 48 -7.16 -13.73 12.45
N LEU A 49 -6.63 -13.35 11.28
CA LEU A 49 -5.58 -14.10 10.60
C LEU A 49 -4.26 -14.09 11.39
N LEU A 50 -3.85 -12.94 11.92
CA LEU A 50 -2.65 -12.82 12.77
C LEU A 50 -2.78 -13.68 14.04
N LEU A 51 -3.93 -13.62 14.71
CA LEU A 51 -4.21 -14.46 15.87
C LEU A 51 -4.21 -15.94 15.51
N THR A 52 -4.82 -16.31 14.38
CA THR A 52 -4.81 -17.70 13.90
C THR A 52 -3.38 -18.20 13.67
N ILE A 53 -2.51 -17.40 13.04
CA ILE A 53 -1.09 -17.75 12.83
C ILE A 53 -0.33 -17.83 14.17
N ALA A 54 -0.65 -16.97 15.13
CA ALA A 54 -0.02 -16.97 16.45
C ALA A 54 -0.40 -18.20 17.29
N PHE A 55 -1.67 -18.65 17.22
CA PHE A 55 -2.16 -19.79 18.01
C PHE A 55 -1.96 -21.15 17.33
N ALA A 56 -1.90 -21.20 16.00
CA ALA A 56 -1.71 -22.45 15.28
C ALA A 56 -0.24 -22.91 15.32
N LYS A 57 0.10 -23.74 16.32
CA LYS A 57 1.45 -24.35 16.49
C LYS A 57 1.95 -25.04 15.21
N SER A 58 1.07 -25.73 14.48
CA SER A 58 1.42 -26.42 13.22
C SER A 58 1.70 -25.46 12.05
N ILE A 59 1.19 -24.24 12.13
CA ILE A 59 1.31 -23.21 11.09
C ILE A 59 2.48 -22.25 11.39
N ALA A 60 3.10 -22.38 12.56
CA ALA A 60 4.20 -21.51 13.00
C ALA A 60 5.41 -21.50 12.03
N ASP A 61 5.58 -22.57 11.25
CA ASP A 61 6.61 -22.71 10.21
C ASP A 61 6.34 -21.91 8.93
N ARG A 62 5.23 -21.14 8.87
CA ARG A 62 5.00 -20.21 7.76
C ARG A 62 6.13 -19.18 7.63
N SER A 63 6.42 -18.81 6.38
CA SER A 63 7.46 -17.86 6.00
C SER A 63 7.40 -16.57 6.82
N LEU A 64 8.55 -16.14 7.34
CA LEU A 64 8.69 -14.91 8.12
C LEU A 64 8.19 -13.68 7.34
N GLY A 65 8.44 -13.62 6.03
CA GLY A 65 7.98 -12.53 5.17
C GLY A 65 6.46 -12.36 5.18
N LEU A 66 5.69 -13.45 5.26
CA LEU A 66 4.23 -13.37 5.32
C LEU A 66 3.77 -12.73 6.63
N LYS A 67 4.39 -13.10 7.75
CA LYS A 67 4.08 -12.53 9.06
C LYS A 67 4.32 -11.02 9.05
N ILE A 68 5.43 -10.56 8.49
CA ILE A 68 5.78 -9.14 8.41
C ILE A 68 4.80 -8.37 7.53
N VAL A 69 4.48 -8.88 6.34
CA VAL A 69 3.49 -8.25 5.44
C VAL A 69 2.14 -8.10 6.15
N LEU A 70 1.67 -9.14 6.85
CA LEU A 70 0.42 -9.09 7.59
C LEU A 70 0.44 -8.06 8.72
N VAL A 71 1.54 -7.99 9.48
CA VAL A 71 1.70 -6.99 10.55
C VAL A 71 1.72 -5.57 9.97
N ILE A 72 2.49 -5.32 8.92
CA ILE A 72 2.55 -4.01 8.26
C ILE A 72 1.17 -3.62 7.73
N ASN A 73 0.48 -4.54 7.04
CA ASN A 73 -0.85 -4.27 6.50
C ASN A 73 -1.88 -3.99 7.60
N PHE A 74 -1.83 -4.72 8.72
CA PHE A 74 -2.65 -4.43 9.89
C PHE A 74 -2.38 -3.03 10.44
N THR A 75 -1.11 -2.64 10.61
CA THR A 75 -0.77 -1.27 11.03
C THR A 75 -1.21 -0.21 10.02
N CYS A 76 -1.24 -0.54 8.72
CA CYS A 76 -1.72 0.36 7.66
C CYS A 76 -3.18 0.72 7.88
N THR A 77 -4.02 -0.30 8.10
CA THR A 77 -5.45 -0.07 8.37
C THR A 77 -5.69 0.79 9.61
N ILE A 78 -4.84 0.69 10.64
CA ILE A 78 -4.93 1.55 11.84
C ILE A 78 -4.60 3.00 11.49
N ALA A 79 -3.55 3.24 10.69
CA ALA A 79 -3.17 4.58 10.26
C ALA A 79 -4.29 5.21 9.40
N ASP A 80 -4.83 4.47 8.44
CA ASP A 80 -5.93 4.92 7.59
C ASP A 80 -7.19 5.29 8.40
N LEU A 81 -7.49 4.53 9.45
CA LEU A 81 -8.65 4.73 10.31
C LEU A 81 -8.43 5.71 11.47
N LEU A 82 -7.25 6.34 11.58
CA LEU A 82 -6.91 7.17 12.74
C LEU A 82 -7.88 8.37 12.91
N LEU A 83 -8.31 9.01 11.82
CA LEU A 83 -9.34 10.08 11.87
C LEU A 83 -10.72 9.58 12.23
N PHE A 84 -11.05 8.35 11.83
CA PHE A 84 -12.30 7.72 12.22
C PHE A 84 -12.33 7.48 13.73
N TYR A 85 -11.27 6.87 14.27
CA TYR A 85 -11.15 6.65 15.72
C TYR A 85 -11.09 7.94 16.52
N GLY A 86 -10.51 9.01 15.95
CA GLY A 86 -10.50 10.34 16.57
C GLY A 86 -11.81 11.13 16.44
N GLY A 87 -12.84 10.59 15.79
CA GLY A 87 -14.11 11.30 15.55
C GLY A 87 -13.99 12.53 14.64
N ALA A 88 -12.89 12.66 13.89
CA ALA A 88 -12.54 13.85 13.09
C ALA A 88 -12.77 13.65 11.58
N ILE A 89 -13.56 12.64 11.19
CA ILE A 89 -13.80 12.33 9.78
C ILE A 89 -14.66 13.43 9.09
N GLY A 90 -15.71 13.89 9.75
CA GLY A 90 -16.65 14.88 9.21
C GLY A 90 -16.24 16.34 9.44
N THR A 91 -15.17 16.58 10.20
CA THR A 91 -14.72 17.96 10.44
C THR A 91 -13.93 18.47 9.24
N GLY A 92 -14.22 19.72 8.83
CA GLY A 92 -13.47 20.36 7.73
C GLY A 92 -11.97 20.54 8.06
N SER A 93 -11.64 20.65 9.34
CA SER A 93 -10.28 20.79 9.86
C SER A 93 -10.02 19.80 11.00
N PRO A 94 -9.36 18.65 10.75
CA PRO A 94 -9.03 17.70 11.81
C PRO A 94 -8.01 18.30 12.80
N PRO A 95 -7.97 17.85 14.06
CA PRO A 95 -6.96 18.29 15.02
C PRO A 95 -5.55 18.04 14.51
N PHE A 96 -4.68 19.05 14.60
CA PHE A 96 -3.32 19.01 14.04
C PHE A 96 -2.52 17.78 14.47
N ARG A 97 -2.56 17.43 15.77
CA ARG A 97 -1.79 16.28 16.31
C ARG A 97 -2.22 14.96 15.69
N LEU A 98 -3.52 14.78 15.47
CA LEU A 98 -4.09 13.56 14.92
C LEU A 98 -3.79 13.45 13.42
N CYS A 99 -3.91 14.57 12.71
CA CYS A 99 -3.54 14.71 11.31
C CYS A 99 -2.04 14.46 11.07
N LEU A 100 -1.18 15.00 11.94
CA LEU A 100 0.27 14.79 11.93
C LEU A 100 0.62 13.33 12.17
N ALA A 101 0.04 12.71 13.21
CA ALA A 101 0.27 11.30 13.53
C ALA A 101 -0.11 10.41 12.34
N GLN A 102 -1.28 10.65 11.74
CA GLN A 102 -1.70 9.91 10.56
C GLN A 102 -0.71 10.08 9.40
N ALA A 103 -0.34 11.31 9.06
CA ALA A 103 0.57 11.57 7.95
C ALA A 103 1.95 10.89 8.15
N ILE A 104 2.48 10.89 9.38
CA ILE A 104 3.73 10.20 9.74
C ILE A 104 3.60 8.69 9.51
N LEU A 105 2.53 8.07 10.03
CA LEU A 105 2.31 6.63 9.91
C LEU A 105 2.11 6.21 8.44
N LEU A 106 1.28 6.97 7.72
CA LEU A 106 0.93 6.70 6.33
C LEU A 106 2.16 6.75 5.41
N HIS A 107 2.95 7.82 5.48
CA HIS A 107 4.16 7.95 4.64
C HIS A 107 5.25 6.93 5.00
N GLY A 108 5.36 6.54 6.28
CA GLY A 108 6.21 5.42 6.67
C GLY A 108 5.75 4.11 6.03
N GLN A 109 4.45 3.85 6.03
CA GLN A 109 3.86 2.63 5.47
C GLN A 109 3.96 2.56 3.94
N ASP A 110 3.75 3.68 3.24
CA ASP A 110 3.85 3.76 1.78
C ASP A 110 5.20 3.23 1.26
N ALA A 111 6.28 3.46 2.01
CA ALA A 111 7.61 2.96 1.67
C ALA A 111 7.88 1.54 2.19
N ALA A 112 7.38 1.19 3.37
CA ALA A 112 7.65 -0.10 4.02
C ALA A 112 6.86 -1.26 3.40
N PHE A 113 5.62 -1.01 3.01
CA PHE A 113 4.74 -2.00 2.41
C PHE A 113 5.34 -2.66 1.16
N PRO A 114 5.72 -1.93 0.08
CA PRO A 114 6.29 -2.55 -1.12
C PRO A 114 7.60 -3.30 -0.84
N CYS A 115 8.42 -2.80 0.10
CA CYS A 115 9.62 -3.50 0.56
C CYS A 115 9.30 -4.86 1.18
N SER A 116 8.27 -4.93 2.03
CA SER A 116 7.85 -6.17 2.69
C SER A 116 7.29 -7.20 1.71
N VAL A 117 6.52 -6.74 0.72
CA VAL A 117 5.96 -7.61 -0.32
C VAL A 117 7.06 -8.14 -1.24
N LEU A 118 8.03 -7.31 -1.64
CA LEU A 118 9.21 -7.75 -2.37
C LEU A 118 9.95 -8.87 -1.64
N LEU A 119 10.16 -8.71 -0.33
CA LEU A 119 10.83 -9.72 0.48
C LEU A 119 10.02 -11.01 0.59
N LEU A 120 8.69 -10.93 0.68
CA LEU A 120 7.80 -12.10 0.63
C LEU A 120 7.90 -12.83 -0.72
N VAL A 121 7.91 -12.11 -1.85
CA VAL A 121 8.09 -12.70 -3.18
C VAL A 121 9.46 -13.35 -3.29
N PHE A 122 10.49 -12.70 -2.78
CA PHE A 122 11.85 -13.24 -2.73
C PHE A 122 11.96 -14.50 -1.86
N GLU A 123 11.31 -14.53 -0.70
CA GLU A 123 11.23 -15.73 0.13
C GLU A 123 10.53 -16.88 -0.60
N THR A 124 9.44 -16.57 -1.29
CA THR A 124 8.66 -17.53 -2.08
C THR A 124 9.50 -18.10 -3.20
N TRP A 125 10.16 -17.24 -3.99
CA TRP A 125 11.07 -17.67 -5.05
C TRP A 125 12.15 -18.60 -4.53
N ARG A 126 12.81 -18.25 -3.42
CA ARG A 126 13.84 -19.11 -2.83
C ARG A 126 13.29 -20.43 -2.31
N ASN A 127 12.12 -20.43 -1.70
CA ASN A 127 11.48 -21.66 -1.22
C ASN A 127 11.08 -22.57 -2.38
N THR A 128 10.68 -22.01 -3.52
CA THR A 128 10.40 -22.78 -4.75
C THR A 128 11.69 -23.26 -5.43
N ALA A 129 12.73 -22.42 -5.47
CA ALA A 129 14.01 -22.73 -6.10
C ALA A 129 14.90 -23.68 -5.28
N ARG A 130 14.55 -23.95 -4.02
CA ARG A 130 15.23 -24.93 -3.16
C ARG A 130 15.08 -26.35 -3.71
N THR A 131 15.96 -26.69 -4.63
CA THR A 131 16.47 -28.05 -4.80
C THR A 131 17.43 -28.36 -3.64
N THR A 132 17.74 -29.63 -3.42
CA THR A 132 18.62 -30.16 -2.36
C THR A 132 20.03 -29.52 -2.29
N LEU A 133 20.37 -28.62 -3.22
CA LEU A 133 21.67 -28.00 -3.40
C LEU A 133 21.91 -26.75 -2.55
N PHE A 134 20.88 -26.15 -1.93
CA PHE A 134 21.08 -24.94 -1.13
C PHE A 134 21.10 -25.25 0.38
N PRO A 135 22.24 -25.03 1.08
CA PRO A 135 22.38 -25.35 2.50
C PRO A 135 21.39 -24.56 3.39
N LYS A 136 21.19 -25.08 4.62
CA LYS A 136 20.36 -24.43 5.66
C LYS A 136 20.83 -22.99 5.87
N PHE A 137 19.87 -22.09 6.01
CA PHE A 137 20.09 -20.64 5.93
C PHE A 137 20.93 -20.10 7.09
N PRO A 138 21.73 -19.04 6.87
CA PRO A 138 22.29 -18.24 7.95
C PRO A 138 21.19 -17.41 8.63
N GLU A 139 21.21 -17.36 9.97
CA GLU A 139 20.29 -16.58 10.81
C GLU A 139 20.24 -15.09 10.40
N ALA A 140 21.33 -14.54 9.87
CA ALA A 140 21.44 -13.18 9.32
C ALA A 140 20.30 -12.81 8.35
N ARG A 141 19.79 -13.77 7.58
CA ARG A 141 18.69 -13.53 6.62
C ARG A 141 17.40 -13.07 7.32
N LYS A 142 17.06 -13.65 8.47
CA LYS A 142 15.83 -13.32 9.19
C LYS A 142 15.85 -11.84 9.61
N TYR A 143 17.00 -11.38 10.07
CA TYR A 143 17.22 -9.98 10.42
C TYR A 143 17.08 -9.05 9.22
N ILE A 144 17.66 -9.39 8.06
CA ILE A 144 17.54 -8.56 6.85
C ILE A 144 16.07 -8.39 6.42
N ILE A 145 15.30 -9.48 6.46
CA ILE A 145 13.89 -9.46 6.04
C ILE A 145 13.04 -8.56 6.95
N VAL A 146 13.36 -8.49 8.23
CA VAL A 146 12.68 -7.60 9.19
C VAL A 146 13.22 -6.17 9.11
N ALA A 147 14.54 -6.02 8.99
CA ALA A 147 15.21 -4.73 9.06
C ALA A 147 14.87 -3.84 7.87
N ILE A 148 14.84 -4.36 6.64
CA ILE A 148 14.62 -3.54 5.44
C ILE A 148 13.28 -2.78 5.49
N PRO A 149 12.11 -3.42 5.70
CA PRO A 149 10.85 -2.70 5.79
C PRO A 149 10.80 -1.75 6.97
N LEU A 150 11.38 -2.14 8.12
CA LEU A 150 11.37 -1.32 9.33
C LEU A 150 12.23 -0.06 9.20
N ILE A 151 13.42 -0.16 8.59
CA ILE A 151 14.29 0.97 8.33
C ILE A 151 13.61 1.95 7.35
N ASN A 152 12.98 1.44 6.29
CA ASN A 152 12.22 2.27 5.36
C ASN A 152 11.04 2.96 6.09
N TYR A 153 10.28 2.22 6.89
CA TYR A 153 9.19 2.76 7.69
C TYR A 153 9.66 3.93 8.58
N LEU A 154 10.68 3.68 9.42
CA LEU A 154 11.18 4.68 10.36
C LEU A 154 11.81 5.87 9.64
N GLY A 155 12.57 5.63 8.57
CA GLY A 155 13.20 6.70 7.79
C GLY A 155 12.18 7.67 7.20
N PHE A 156 11.15 7.17 6.53
CA PHE A 156 10.11 8.01 5.93
C PHE A 156 9.16 8.62 6.98
N ALA A 157 8.85 7.90 8.07
CA ALA A 157 8.07 8.45 9.18
C ALA A 157 8.77 9.64 9.86
N ILE A 158 10.07 9.48 10.19
CA ILE A 158 10.87 10.54 10.80
C ILE A 158 11.02 11.72 9.84
N ALA A 159 11.33 11.47 8.56
CA ALA A 159 11.44 12.52 7.55
C ALA A 159 10.15 13.34 7.42
N THR A 160 8.99 12.66 7.45
CA THR A 160 7.67 13.31 7.43
C THR A 160 7.46 14.17 8.68
N GLY A 161 7.74 13.64 9.87
CA GLY A 161 7.60 14.36 11.12
C GLY A 161 8.46 15.62 11.18
N VAL A 162 9.76 15.50 10.85
CA VAL A 162 10.70 16.63 10.81
C VAL A 162 10.22 17.70 9.81
N ARG A 163 9.76 17.29 8.62
CA ARG A 163 9.27 18.21 7.58
C ARG A 163 8.03 19.00 8.03
N VAL A 164 7.08 18.35 8.69
CA VAL A 164 5.85 19.01 9.14
C VAL A 164 6.08 19.86 10.40
N LEU A 165 6.89 19.38 11.35
CA LEU A 165 7.22 20.16 12.55
C LEU A 165 8.01 21.43 12.21
N GLY A 166 8.88 21.39 11.19
CA GLY A 166 9.58 22.58 10.71
C GLY A 166 8.69 23.57 9.93
N ASN A 167 7.57 23.11 9.36
CA ASN A 167 6.61 23.96 8.67
C ASN A 167 5.19 23.36 8.73
N PRO A 168 4.39 23.72 9.75
CA PRO A 168 3.06 23.15 9.97
C PRO A 168 2.08 23.38 8.81
N ASN A 169 2.28 24.43 8.01
CA ASN A 169 1.44 24.76 6.86
C ASN A 169 1.57 23.75 5.70
N ARG A 170 2.54 22.83 5.77
CA ARG A 170 2.67 21.75 4.79
C ARG A 170 1.73 20.58 5.03
N LEU A 171 1.10 20.52 6.19
CA LEU A 171 0.12 19.50 6.49
C LEU A 171 -1.25 19.97 6.00
N PHE A 172 -1.85 19.22 5.10
CA PHE A 172 -3.18 19.55 4.58
C PHE A 172 -4.01 18.29 4.39
N ARG A 173 -5.33 18.48 4.43
CA ARG A 173 -6.30 17.45 4.10
C ARG A 173 -7.03 17.88 2.84
N THR A 174 -6.95 17.08 1.80
CA THR A 174 -7.78 17.29 0.61
C THR A 174 -9.24 17.12 1.02
N SER A 175 -10.15 17.98 0.55
CA SER A 175 -11.58 17.96 0.91
C SER A 175 -12.26 16.60 0.71
N ASN A 176 -11.71 15.79 -0.20
CA ASN A 176 -12.23 14.48 -0.59
C ASN A 176 -11.35 13.31 -0.10
N ALA A 177 -10.30 13.58 0.68
CA ALA A 177 -9.41 12.56 1.22
C ALA A 177 -9.75 12.26 2.70
N TYR A 178 -9.70 10.98 3.05
CA TYR A 178 -9.90 10.48 4.42
C TYR A 178 -8.64 10.53 5.27
N TYR A 179 -7.55 11.02 4.68
CA TYR A 179 -6.25 11.08 5.31
C TYR A 179 -5.61 12.45 5.13
N CYS A 180 -4.74 12.78 6.07
CA CYS A 180 -3.85 13.91 5.99
C CYS A 180 -2.59 13.55 5.20
N THR A 181 -2.16 14.48 4.35
CA THR A 181 -0.95 14.31 3.55
C THR A 181 -0.06 15.55 3.67
N VAL A 182 1.21 15.39 3.31
CA VAL A 182 2.20 16.46 3.41
C VAL A 182 2.49 17.01 2.01
N THR A 183 2.36 18.32 1.82
CA THR A 183 2.76 18.97 0.57
C THR A 183 4.27 18.91 0.42
N GLY A 184 4.74 18.53 -0.78
CA GLY A 184 6.14 18.68 -1.16
C GLY A 184 6.62 17.56 -2.06
N ASP A 185 7.15 17.94 -3.22
CA ASP A 185 7.51 17.01 -4.29
C ASP A 185 8.62 16.04 -3.87
N THR A 186 9.58 16.50 -3.07
CA THR A 186 10.78 15.69 -2.73
C THR A 186 10.47 14.42 -1.95
N LEU A 187 9.60 14.47 -0.93
CA LEU A 187 9.24 13.28 -0.15
C LEU A 187 8.43 12.30 -0.99
N GLY A 188 7.46 12.83 -1.74
CA GLY A 188 6.66 12.03 -2.66
C GLY A 188 7.51 11.34 -3.73
N HIS A 189 8.48 12.04 -4.32
CA HIS A 189 9.41 11.45 -5.31
C HIS A 189 10.30 10.38 -4.70
N ALA A 190 10.78 10.56 -3.47
CA ALA A 190 11.59 9.55 -2.79
C ALA A 190 10.79 8.25 -2.54
N VAL A 191 9.56 8.37 -2.02
CA VAL A 191 8.66 7.21 -1.86
C VAL A 191 8.37 6.55 -3.21
N THR A 192 8.10 7.36 -4.23
CA THR A 192 7.86 6.89 -5.62
C THR A 192 9.02 6.03 -6.11
N TYR A 193 10.26 6.50 -5.93
CA TYR A 193 11.44 5.76 -6.37
C TYR A 193 11.57 4.41 -5.68
N VAL A 194 11.34 4.36 -4.37
CA VAL A 194 11.34 3.10 -3.60
C VAL A 194 10.28 2.13 -4.12
N VAL A 195 9.05 2.59 -4.32
CA VAL A 195 7.94 1.78 -4.87
C VAL A 195 8.32 1.21 -6.23
N VAL A 196 8.85 2.03 -7.15
CA VAL A 196 9.23 1.60 -8.50
C VAL A 196 10.32 0.52 -8.45
N VAL A 197 11.36 0.72 -7.64
CA VAL A 197 12.44 -0.27 -7.47
C VAL A 197 11.89 -1.58 -6.91
N CYS A 198 11.01 -1.52 -5.90
CA CYS A 198 10.40 -2.72 -5.32
C CYS A 198 9.52 -3.46 -6.32
N VAL A 199 8.65 -2.76 -7.05
CA VAL A 199 7.77 -3.34 -8.06
C VAL A 199 8.55 -3.98 -9.20
N PHE A 200 9.60 -3.31 -9.68
CA PHE A 200 10.47 -3.89 -10.70
C PHE A 200 11.15 -5.18 -10.22
N GLY A 201 11.65 -5.19 -8.97
CA GLY A 201 12.19 -6.38 -8.34
C GLY A 201 11.17 -7.52 -8.20
N MET A 202 9.91 -7.21 -7.87
CA MET A 202 8.83 -8.18 -7.78
C MET A 202 8.54 -8.84 -9.14
N ILE A 203 8.45 -8.05 -10.20
CA ILE A 203 8.23 -8.56 -11.58
C ILE A 203 9.35 -9.52 -11.99
N ILE A 204 10.61 -9.15 -11.74
CA ILE A 204 11.77 -10.02 -12.05
C ILE A 204 11.65 -11.36 -11.31
N LEU A 205 11.42 -11.31 -10.00
CA LEU A 205 11.34 -12.53 -9.18
C LEU A 205 10.17 -13.42 -9.57
N GLN A 206 9.02 -12.84 -9.90
CA GLN A 206 7.86 -13.59 -10.39
C GLN A 206 8.12 -14.24 -11.74
N GLY A 207 8.80 -13.55 -12.66
CA GLY A 207 9.26 -14.12 -13.92
C GLY A 207 10.20 -15.32 -13.71
N LEU A 208 11.09 -15.23 -12.72
CA LEU A 208 11.96 -16.35 -12.32
C LEU A 208 11.18 -17.52 -11.73
N ILE A 209 10.19 -17.27 -10.86
CA ILE A 209 9.27 -18.30 -10.33
C ILE A 209 8.53 -18.98 -11.48
N ALA A 210 7.92 -18.21 -12.38
CA ALA A 210 7.16 -18.73 -13.51
C ALA A 210 8.04 -19.60 -14.42
N ARG A 211 9.25 -19.13 -14.74
CA ARG A 211 10.23 -19.89 -15.52
C ARG A 211 10.63 -21.20 -14.83
N PHE A 212 10.87 -21.15 -13.52
CA PHE A 212 11.24 -22.34 -12.75
C PHE A 212 10.10 -23.37 -12.74
N VAL A 213 8.87 -22.95 -12.43
CA VAL A 213 7.68 -23.80 -12.42
C VAL A 213 7.42 -24.38 -13.82
N TRP A 214 7.59 -23.58 -14.87
CA TRP A 214 7.42 -24.04 -16.25
C TRP A 214 8.43 -25.13 -16.61
N ASN A 215 9.70 -24.93 -16.29
CA ASN A 215 10.75 -25.92 -16.53
C ASN A 215 10.50 -27.22 -15.76
N HIS A 216 10.11 -27.12 -14.48
CA HIS A 216 9.80 -28.27 -13.66
C HIS A 216 8.60 -29.06 -14.19
N ARG A 217 7.54 -28.36 -14.60
CA ARG A 217 6.38 -28.99 -15.25
C ARG A 217 6.75 -29.68 -16.56
N ARG A 218 7.61 -29.06 -17.37
CA ARG A 218 8.09 -29.67 -18.62
C ARG A 218 8.89 -30.95 -18.34
N ALA A 219 9.69 -30.98 -17.28
CA ALA A 219 10.41 -32.18 -16.85
C ALA A 219 9.45 -33.28 -16.35
N LEU A 220 8.46 -32.93 -15.52
CA LEU A 220 7.48 -33.90 -14.99
C LEU A 220 6.57 -34.48 -16.08
N ARG A 221 6.20 -33.69 -17.10
CA ARG A 221 5.44 -34.20 -18.26
C ARG A 221 6.19 -35.32 -18.99
N LYS A 222 7.53 -35.29 -19.01
CA LYS A 222 8.33 -36.38 -19.59
C LYS A 222 8.26 -37.67 -18.76
N LEU A 223 7.99 -37.56 -17.46
CA LEU A 223 7.95 -38.70 -16.53
C LEU A 223 6.56 -39.36 -16.42
N LYS A 224 5.54 -38.89 -17.18
CA LYS A 224 4.15 -39.39 -17.16
C LYS A 224 3.51 -39.53 -15.77
N THR A 225 4.06 -38.88 -14.75
CA THR A 225 3.47 -38.81 -13.42
C THR A 225 2.23 -37.92 -13.46
N GLY A 226 1.16 -38.36 -12.80
CA GLY A 226 -0.20 -37.81 -12.92
C GLY A 226 -0.35 -36.31 -12.64
N PRO A 227 -1.57 -35.76 -12.82
CA PRO A 227 -1.84 -34.32 -12.73
C PRO A 227 -1.45 -33.74 -11.37
N ILE A 228 -0.59 -32.72 -11.39
CA ILE A 228 0.01 -32.12 -10.19
C ILE A 228 -0.93 -31.07 -9.58
N LYS A 229 -1.06 -31.07 -8.24
CA LYS A 229 -1.82 -30.10 -7.41
C LYS A 229 -1.35 -28.63 -7.49
N ASP A 230 -0.42 -28.28 -8.37
CA ASP A 230 0.25 -26.97 -8.41
C ASP A 230 -0.55 -25.85 -9.13
N MET A 231 -1.80 -26.08 -9.52
CA MET A 231 -2.58 -25.04 -10.21
C MET A 231 -2.89 -23.83 -9.32
N SER A 232 -3.03 -24.04 -8.00
CA SER A 232 -3.29 -22.97 -7.04
C SER A 232 -2.19 -21.90 -7.02
N ILE A 233 -0.91 -22.32 -7.14
CA ILE A 233 0.23 -21.38 -7.15
C ILE A 233 0.21 -20.50 -8.41
N ILE A 234 -0.09 -21.09 -9.57
CA ILE A 234 -0.14 -20.33 -10.84
C ILE A 234 -1.27 -19.32 -10.84
N ILE A 235 -2.46 -19.73 -10.40
CA ILE A 235 -3.61 -18.82 -10.32
C ILE A 235 -3.30 -17.64 -9.39
N ARG A 236 -2.66 -17.90 -8.24
CA ARG A 236 -2.22 -16.85 -7.30
C ARG A 236 -1.21 -15.91 -7.92
N LEU A 237 -0.21 -16.44 -8.63
CA LEU A 237 0.81 -15.63 -9.30
C LEU A 237 0.20 -14.76 -10.40
N ALA A 238 -0.68 -15.33 -11.23
CA ALA A 238 -1.36 -14.60 -12.30
C ALA A 238 -2.22 -13.46 -11.75
N PHE A 239 -2.98 -13.71 -10.68
CA PHE A 239 -3.77 -12.67 -10.01
C PHE A 239 -2.88 -11.54 -9.49
N PHE A 240 -1.75 -11.89 -8.87
CA PHE A 240 -0.81 -10.92 -8.32
C PHE A 240 -0.14 -10.06 -9.41
N VAL A 241 0.27 -10.65 -10.55
CA VAL A 241 0.81 -9.91 -11.70
C VAL A 241 -0.22 -8.92 -12.25
N VAL A 242 -1.46 -9.37 -12.48
CA VAL A 242 -2.52 -8.51 -13.02
C VAL A 242 -2.81 -7.35 -12.09
N TRP A 243 -2.79 -7.61 -10.78
CA TRP A 243 -2.92 -6.59 -9.75
C TRP A 243 -1.80 -5.56 -9.81
N GLU A 244 -0.53 -5.99 -9.84
CA GLU A 244 0.62 -5.08 -9.93
C GLU A 244 0.58 -4.22 -11.19
N MET A 245 0.24 -4.81 -12.35
CA MET A 245 0.11 -4.06 -13.61
C MET A 245 -0.98 -2.99 -13.53
N SER A 246 -2.10 -3.31 -12.87
CA SER A 246 -3.19 -2.35 -12.63
C SER A 246 -2.72 -1.20 -11.73
N PHE A 247 -1.98 -1.55 -10.67
CA PHE A 247 -1.41 -0.56 -9.73
C PHE A 247 -0.41 0.36 -10.42
N ILE A 248 0.54 -0.18 -11.18
CA ILE A 248 1.50 0.60 -11.98
C ILE A 248 0.74 1.54 -12.91
N ASN A 249 -0.20 1.02 -13.70
CA ASN A 249 -0.96 1.82 -14.65
C ASN A 249 -1.67 3.00 -13.98
N GLN A 250 -2.35 2.75 -12.87
CA GLN A 250 -3.04 3.79 -12.11
C GLN A 250 -2.05 4.79 -11.48
N TYR A 251 -0.95 4.30 -10.92
CA TYR A 251 0.08 5.11 -10.31
C TYR A 251 0.73 6.07 -11.33
N TRP A 252 1.09 5.55 -12.51
CA TRP A 252 1.61 6.35 -13.62
C TRP A 252 0.58 7.39 -14.08
N ARG A 253 -0.69 7.00 -14.20
CA ARG A 253 -1.77 7.91 -14.59
C ARG A 253 -1.96 9.07 -13.62
N SER A 254 -1.92 8.79 -12.31
CA SER A 254 -2.06 9.81 -11.26
C SER A 254 -0.87 10.76 -11.16
N ARG A 255 0.35 10.31 -11.54
CA ARG A 255 1.57 11.12 -11.40
C ARG A 255 1.91 11.94 -12.65
N PHE A 256 1.67 11.41 -13.85
CA PHE A 256 2.04 12.08 -15.11
C PHE A 256 0.96 13.01 -15.67
N HIS A 257 -0.27 12.96 -15.16
CA HIS A 257 -1.27 13.98 -15.45
C HIS A 257 -1.27 15.09 -14.39
N ILE A 258 -0.44 16.11 -14.64
CA ILE A 258 -0.60 17.48 -14.11
C ILE A 258 -1.98 18.01 -14.55
N PRO A 259 -2.70 18.77 -13.69
CA PRO A 259 -4.15 18.71 -13.61
C PRO A 259 -4.82 19.46 -14.76
N ARG A 260 -5.57 18.74 -15.58
CA ARG A 260 -6.82 19.30 -16.12
C ARG A 260 -7.94 18.50 -15.49
N TYR A 261 -8.47 19.07 -14.41
CA TYR A 261 -9.83 18.86 -13.90
C TYR A 261 -10.47 17.52 -14.28
N THR A 262 -10.20 16.46 -13.52
CA THR A 262 -11.20 15.44 -13.19
C THR A 262 -10.61 14.45 -12.17
N ALA A 263 -10.45 14.92 -10.93
CA ALA A 263 -10.31 14.05 -9.76
C ALA A 263 -11.50 13.07 -9.65
N ILE A 264 -12.63 13.38 -10.28
CA ILE A 264 -13.80 12.51 -10.42
C ILE A 264 -13.49 11.23 -11.21
N LYS A 265 -12.56 11.25 -12.19
CA LYS A 265 -12.26 10.06 -13.01
C LYS A 265 -11.30 9.09 -12.30
N CYS A 266 -10.36 9.62 -11.51
CA CYS A 266 -9.48 8.78 -10.68
C CYS A 266 -10.25 8.17 -9.49
N PHE A 267 -11.30 8.84 -9.03
CA PHE A 267 -12.19 8.34 -7.99
C PHE A 267 -13.23 7.35 -8.56
N LEU A 268 -13.80 7.61 -9.75
CA LEU A 268 -14.65 6.65 -10.46
C LEU A 268 -13.89 5.38 -10.89
N ASP A 269 -12.61 5.48 -11.29
CA ASP A 269 -11.76 4.30 -11.58
C ASP A 269 -11.24 3.58 -10.31
N VAL A 270 -11.53 4.10 -9.10
CA VAL A 270 -11.34 3.41 -7.80
C VAL A 270 -12.68 2.86 -7.27
N LEU A 271 -13.79 3.51 -7.62
CA LEU A 271 -15.17 3.17 -7.25
C LEU A 271 -15.80 2.09 -8.12
N HIS A 272 -15.56 2.10 -9.44
CA HIS A 272 -16.05 1.07 -10.37
C HIS A 272 -15.37 -0.28 -10.17
N THR A 273 -14.33 -0.24 -9.35
CA THR A 273 -13.40 -1.27 -8.93
C THR A 273 -13.55 -1.44 -7.42
N ASN A 274 -14.79 -1.56 -6.97
CA ASN A 274 -15.20 -1.90 -5.61
C ASN A 274 -14.89 -3.38 -5.23
N ARG A 275 -13.75 -3.90 -5.72
CA ARG A 275 -13.19 -5.24 -5.43
C ARG A 275 -11.79 -5.19 -4.79
N TYR A 276 -11.29 -4.00 -4.44
CA TYR A 276 -9.84 -3.76 -4.31
C TYR A 276 -9.26 -3.92 -2.90
N ILE A 277 -10.08 -3.82 -1.85
CA ILE A 277 -9.71 -4.23 -0.49
C ILE A 277 -10.14 -5.68 -0.16
N PRO A 278 -11.30 -6.20 -0.61
CA PRO A 278 -11.64 -7.58 -0.30
C PRO A 278 -10.67 -8.56 -0.98
N SER A 279 -9.98 -8.21 -2.06
CA SER A 279 -9.08 -9.12 -2.77
C SER A 279 -7.79 -9.45 -2.02
N MET A 280 -7.17 -8.55 -1.25
CA MET A 280 -6.00 -8.93 -0.42
C MET A 280 -6.42 -9.79 0.78
N VAL A 281 -7.55 -9.48 1.41
CA VAL A 281 -8.12 -10.31 2.49
C VAL A 281 -8.60 -11.65 1.94
N LEU A 282 -9.21 -11.69 0.76
CA LEU A 282 -9.59 -12.94 0.07
C LEU A 282 -8.38 -13.72 -0.41
N VAL A 283 -7.27 -13.09 -0.82
CA VAL A 283 -6.06 -13.80 -1.22
C VAL A 283 -5.32 -14.34 0.01
N ALA A 284 -5.21 -13.56 1.09
CA ALA A 284 -4.65 -14.02 2.36
C ALA A 284 -5.54 -15.10 3.02
N ALA A 285 -6.88 -14.97 2.94
CA ALA A 285 -7.83 -15.99 3.36
C ALA A 285 -7.78 -17.22 2.45
N ALA A 286 -7.73 -17.07 1.13
CA ALA A 286 -7.56 -18.19 0.19
C ALA A 286 -6.21 -18.89 0.36
N GLN A 287 -5.18 -18.18 0.83
CA GLN A 287 -3.92 -18.78 1.28
C GLN A 287 -4.05 -19.52 2.60
N ALA A 288 -4.90 -19.05 3.52
CA ALA A 288 -5.18 -19.71 4.79
C ALA A 288 -6.06 -20.97 4.65
N PHE A 289 -6.99 -21.01 3.69
CA PHE A 289 -7.99 -22.07 3.52
C PHE A 289 -7.64 -23.17 2.50
N SER A 290 -6.51 -23.08 1.80
CA SER A 290 -6.16 -24.00 0.69
C SER A 290 -5.10 -25.05 1.06
N LYS A 291 -4.94 -25.39 2.34
CA LYS A 291 -4.20 -26.58 2.76
C LYS A 291 -5.03 -27.40 3.72
#